data_AF-A0A1F8HUD2-F1
#
_entry.id   AF-A0A1F8HUD2-F1
#
_cell.length_a   1.000
_cell.length_b   1.000
_cell.length_c   1.000
_cell.angle_alpha   90.00
_cell.angle_beta   90.00
_cell.angle_gamma   90.00
#
_symmetry.space_group_name_H-M   'P 1'
#
loop_
_entity.id
_entity.type
_entity.pdbx_description
1 polymer ?
#
loop_
_entity_poly.entity_id
_entity_poly.type
_entity_poly.pdbx_seq_one_letter_code
_entity_poly.pdbx_strand_id
1 'polypeptide(L)' 'MADIKQKLNNAYNREDRFEMHDRLAEFGRKLTEKYPDCRNYILFHVLISSTPPSNATIKEDFPGEDSIIKFIENL' A
#
# COMPACT_ATOMS: atom_id res chain seq x y z
N MET A 1 1.05 1.46 -11.90
CA MET A 1 0.12 2.25 -11.04
C MET A 1 -1.35 1.92 -11.31
N ALA A 2 -1.84 1.98 -12.56
CA ALA A 2 -3.24 1.66 -12.88
C ALA A 2 -3.64 0.22 -12.49
N ASP A 3 -2.77 -0.77 -12.77
CA ASP A 3 -3.01 -2.18 -12.46
C ASP A 3 -3.12 -2.46 -10.95
N ILE A 4 -2.22 -1.86 -10.16
CA ILE A 4 -2.16 -2.02 -8.70
C ILE A 4 -3.44 -1.48 -8.04
N LYS A 5 -3.92 -0.30 -8.47
CA LYS A 5 -5.18 0.26 -7.97
C LYS A 5 -6.37 -0.63 -8.30
N GLN A 6 -6.40 -1.21 -9.50
CA GLN A 6 -7.48 -2.10 -9.92
C GLN A 6 -7.49 -3.40 -9.13
N LYS A 7 -6.32 -4.01 -8.88
CA LYS A 7 -6.20 -5.20 -8.02
C LYS A 7 -6.65 -4.93 -6.59
N LEU A 8 -6.19 -3.83 -5.99
CA LEU A 8 -6.66 -3.36 -4.69
C LEU A 8 -8.18 -3.24 -4.67
N ASN A 9 -8.76 -2.55 -5.65
CA ASN A 9 -10.20 -2.33 -5.71
C ASN A 9 -10.98 -3.64 -5.87
N ASN A 10 -10.49 -4.59 -6.67
CA ASN A 10 -11.12 -5.91 -6.81
C ASN A 10 -11.09 -6.71 -5.52
N ALA A 11 -9.98 -6.67 -4.79
CA ALA A 11 -9.83 -7.39 -3.54
C ALA A 11 -10.66 -6.74 -2.41
N TYR A 12 -10.81 -5.41 -2.41
CA TYR A 12 -11.73 -4.67 -1.54
C TYR A 12 -13.21 -4.97 -1.78
N ASN A 13 -13.59 -5.41 -2.99
CA ASN A 13 -14.96 -5.77 -3.33
C ASN A 13 -15.32 -7.24 -3.00
N ARG A 14 -14.40 -8.02 -2.42
CA ARG A 14 -14.71 -9.36 -1.89
C ARG A 14 -15.38 -9.27 -0.51
N GLU A 15 -16.09 -10.32 -0.13
CA GLU A 15 -16.81 -10.42 1.16
C GLU A 15 -15.90 -10.15 2.38
N ASP A 16 -14.59 -10.38 2.24
CA ASP A 16 -13.55 -10.20 3.28
C ASP A 16 -12.92 -8.79 3.36
N ARG A 17 -13.65 -7.74 2.93
CA ARG A 17 -13.17 -6.35 2.93
C ARG A 17 -12.52 -5.90 4.25
N PHE A 18 -13.03 -6.39 5.39
CA PHE A 18 -12.54 -6.02 6.71
C PHE A 18 -11.19 -6.66 7.02
N GLU A 19 -11.04 -7.96 6.74
CA GLU A 19 -9.78 -8.67 6.92
C GLU A 19 -8.70 -8.07 6.00
N MET A 20 -9.07 -7.73 4.78
CA MET A 20 -8.14 -7.08 3.85
C MET A 20 -7.70 -5.69 4.33
N HIS A 21 -8.63 -4.90 4.87
CA HIS A 21 -8.32 -3.59 5.44
C HIS A 21 -7.34 -3.70 6.61
N ASP A 22 -7.52 -4.71 7.45
CA ASP A 22 -6.66 -4.98 8.61
C ASP A 22 -5.25 -5.39 8.17
N ARG A 23 -5.13 -6.30 7.19
CA ARG A 23 -3.84 -6.73 6.62
C ARG A 23 -3.08 -5.56 5.97
N LEU A 24 -3.78 -4.69 5.23
CA LEU A 24 -3.19 -3.49 4.64
C LEU A 24 -2.73 -2.49 5.70
N ALA A 25 -3.53 -2.30 6.76
CA ALA A 25 -3.18 -1.42 7.87
C ALA A 25 -1.97 -1.94 8.67
N GLU A 26 -1.88 -3.25 8.89
CA GLU A 26 -0.74 -3.89 9.53
C GLU A 26 0.54 -3.73 8.70
N PHE A 27 0.46 -3.98 7.39
CA PHE A 27 1.60 -3.79 6.48
C PHE A 27 2.05 -2.33 6.45
N GLY A 28 1.10 -1.39 6.40
CA GLY A 28 1.36 0.04 6.49
C GLY A 28 2.05 0.44 7.80
N ARG A 29 1.65 -0.13 8.95
CA ARG A 29 2.31 0.10 10.24
C ARG A 29 3.76 -0.37 10.22
N LYS A 30 4.02 -1.60 9.76
CA LYS A 30 5.38 -2.15 9.64
C LYS A 30 6.28 -1.25 8.80
N LEU A 31 5.76 -0.74 7.68
CA LEU A 31 6.46 0.21 6.84
C LEU A 31 6.74 1.54 7.55
N THR A 32 5.78 2.09 8.31
CA THR A 32 6.01 3.34 9.06
C THR A 32 7.04 3.20 10.18
N GLU A 33 7.13 2.02 10.81
CA GLU A 33 8.12 1.76 11.86
C GLU A 33 9.53 1.61 11.28
N LYS A 34 9.65 0.96 10.11
CA LYS A 34 10.95 0.70 9.46
C LYS A 34 11.44 1.86 8.59
N TYR A 35 10.52 2.60 7.97
CA TYR A 35 10.79 3.69 7.04
C TYR A 35 9.98 4.94 7.45
N PRO A 36 10.54 5.82 8.29
CA PRO A 36 9.83 7.02 8.73
C PRO A 36 9.44 7.96 7.56
N ASP A 37 10.19 7.91 6.45
CA ASP A 37 9.93 8.66 5.22
C ASP A 37 8.79 8.08 4.35
N CYS A 38 8.22 6.92 4.70
CA CYS A 38 7.21 6.24 3.88
C CYS A 38 5.97 7.11 3.61
N ARG A 39 5.64 8.02 4.54
CA ARG A 39 4.51 8.95 4.42
C ARG A 39 4.68 9.95 3.28
N ASN A 40 5.89 10.14 2.77
CA ASN A 40 6.13 10.96 1.60
C ASN A 40 6.01 10.17 0.29
N TYR A 41 5.78 8.85 0.33
CA TYR A 41 5.76 8.02 -0.88
C TYR A 41 4.34 7.77 -1.40
N ILE A 42 4.13 7.98 -2.70
CA ILE A 42 2.82 7.77 -3.32
C ILE A 42 2.32 6.34 -3.14
N LEU A 43 3.20 5.33 -3.27
CA LEU A 43 2.82 3.93 -3.10
C LEU A 43 2.30 3.61 -1.71
N PHE A 44 2.85 4.24 -0.67
CA PHE A 44 2.36 4.07 0.69
C PHE A 44 0.92 4.57 0.80
N HIS A 45 0.61 5.73 0.23
CA HIS A 45 -0.75 6.25 0.20
C HIS A 45 -1.71 5.36 -0.61
N VAL A 46 -1.24 4.76 -1.70
CA VAL A 46 -2.04 3.78 -2.47
C VAL A 46 -2.38 2.55 -1.62
N LEU A 47 -1.41 2.03 -0.84
CA LEU A 47 -1.61 0.89 0.06
C LEU A 47 -2.67 1.18 1.13
N ILE A 48 -2.55 2.31 1.83
CA ILE A 48 -3.48 2.69 2.90
C ILE A 48 -4.77 3.35 2.39
N SER A 49 -4.99 3.35 1.07
CA SER A 49 -6.13 4.02 0.41
C SER A 49 -6.30 5.49 0.82
N SER A 50 -5.17 6.19 0.99
CA SER A 50 -5.09 7.61 1.37
C SER A 50 -4.76 8.49 0.16
N THR A 51 -5.02 9.79 0.29
CA THR A 51 -4.64 10.78 -0.72
C THR A 51 -3.19 11.22 -0.50
N PRO A 52 -2.29 11.02 -1.47
CA PRO A 52 -0.91 11.47 -1.35
C PRO A 52 -0.82 13.00 -1.35
N PRO A 53 0.10 13.60 -0.58
CA PRO A 53 0.33 15.04 -0.61
C PRO A 53 0.90 15.47 -1.97
N SER A 54 0.70 16.74 -2.36
CA SER A 54 1.11 17.25 -3.67
C SER A 54 2.63 17.21 -3.92
N ASN A 55 3.44 17.13 -2.87
CA ASN A 55 4.89 17.00 -2.91
C ASN A 55 5.37 15.55 -2.70
N ALA A 56 4.48 14.56 -2.77
CA ALA A 56 4.83 13.17 -2.57
C ALA A 56 5.86 12.70 -3.61
N THR A 57 6.84 11.93 -3.13
CA THR A 57 7.87 11.31 -3.96
C THR A 57 7.32 10.06 -4.64
N ILE A 58 7.55 9.97 -5.95
CA ILE A 58 7.31 8.74 -6.72
C ILE A 58 8.52 7.83 -6.49
N LYS A 59 8.51 7.09 -5.37
CA LYS A 59 9.44 5.99 -5.16
C LYS A 59 8.89 4.74 -5.84
N GLU A 60 9.75 3.98 -6.52
CA GLU A 60 9.33 2.83 -7.34
C GLU A 60 8.84 1.65 -6.51
N ASP A 61 9.47 1.34 -5.38
CA ASP A 61 9.00 0.36 -4.40
C ASP A 61 9.86 0.36 -3.11
N PHE A 62 9.48 -0.46 -2.12
CA PHE A 62 10.31 -0.84 -0.98
C PHE A 62 11.10 -2.14 -1.26
N PRO A 63 12.28 -2.33 -0.66
CA PRO A 63 13.11 -3.51 -0.93
C PRO A 63 12.58 -4.77 -0.22
N GLY A 64 12.80 -5.94 -0.85
CA GLY A 64 12.60 -7.24 -0.21
C GLY A 64 11.14 -7.59 0.07
N GLU A 65 10.84 -7.97 1.32
CA GLU A 65 9.50 -8.30 1.83
C GLU A 65 8.64 -7.06 2.10
N ASP A 66 9.25 -5.89 2.16
CA ASP A 66 8.56 -4.62 2.38
C ASP A 66 7.91 -4.08 1.08
N SER A 67 8.17 -4.74 -0.06
CA SER A 67 7.63 -4.41 -1.38
C SER A 67 6.10 -4.36 -1.35
N ILE A 68 5.54 -3.16 -1.56
CA ILE A 68 4.10 -2.94 -1.63
C ILE A 68 3.53 -3.64 -2.86
N ILE A 69 4.30 -3.65 -3.96
CA ILE A 69 3.89 -4.30 -5.20
C ILE A 69 3.72 -5.80 -4.95
N LYS A 70 4.73 -6.47 -4.40
CA LYS A 70 4.66 -7.91 -4.10
C LYS A 70 3.55 -8.24 -3.10
N PHE A 71 3.35 -7.38 -2.10
CA PHE A 71 2.25 -7.55 -1.15
C PHE A 71 0.89 -7.56 -1.87
N ILE A 72 0.64 -6.59 -2.75
CA ILE A 72 -0.62 -6.48 -3.50
C ILE A 72 -0.76 -7.58 -4.55
N GLU A 73 0.34 -8.06 -5.13
CA GLU A 73 0.31 -9.21 -6.04
C GLU A 73 -0.02 -10.54 -5.36
N ASN A 74 0.14 -10.63 -4.04
CA ASN A 74 -0.13 -11.82 -3.23
C ASN A 74 -1.49 -11.77 -2.49
N LEU A 75 -2.34 -10.78 -2.80
CA LEU A 75 -3.72 -10.64 -2.30
C LEU A 75 -4.73 -11.24 -3.30
#